data_AF-A0A2X0R999-F1
#
_entry.id   AF-A0A2X0R999-F1
#
_cell.length_a   1.000
_cell.length_b   1.000
_cell.length_c   1.000
_cell.angle_alpha   90.00
_cell.angle_beta   90.00
_cell.angle_gamma   90.00
#
_symmetry.space_group_name_H-M   'P 1'
#
loop_
_entity.id
_entity.type
_entity.pdbx_description
1 polymer ?
#
loop_
_entity_poly.entity_id
_entity_poly.type
_entity_poly.pdbx_seq_one_letter_code
_entity_poly.pdbx_strand_id
1 'polypeptide(L)'
;MDWNTSIRRTNLPKFELKELKPFTVNRKDINDNKNVAMQLFPQDLIINITASDEAEGIIAGAKKYIYIQTPYLIPEESILEALIIAANSGIDVRIMVPCMPDHPFVYRATEYYAI
;
A
#
# COMPACT_ATOMS: atom_id res chain seq x y z
N MET A 1 -1.65 -1.08 -21.35
CA MET A 1 -0.41 -1.88 -21.51
C MET A 1 0.21 -1.86 -20.12
N ASP A 2 -0.21 -2.78 -19.27
CA ASP A 2 0.13 -2.77 -17.85
C ASP A 2 1.55 -3.32 -17.65
N TRP A 3 2.40 -2.57 -16.96
CA TRP A 3 3.79 -2.96 -16.70
C TRP A 3 3.90 -4.18 -15.77
N ASN A 4 2.82 -4.51 -15.04
CA ASN A 4 2.75 -5.58 -14.05
C ASN A 4 2.30 -6.95 -14.60
N THR A 5 2.07 -7.10 -15.90
CA THR A 5 1.71 -8.41 -16.49
C THR A 5 2.70 -8.82 -17.57
N SER A 6 3.95 -9.01 -17.16
CA SER A 6 4.85 -9.86 -17.94
C SER A 6 5.80 -10.63 -17.04
N ILE A 7 5.27 -11.61 -16.31
CA ILE A 7 6.09 -12.79 -16.00
C ILE A 7 6.40 -13.42 -17.36
N ARG A 8 7.51 -13.01 -17.97
CA ARG A 8 8.08 -13.72 -19.11
C ARG A 8 8.29 -15.17 -18.63
N ARG A 9 7.92 -16.16 -19.45
CA ARG A 9 8.26 -17.56 -19.15
C ARG A 9 9.78 -17.63 -18.92
N THR A 10 10.19 -17.71 -17.65
CA THR A 10 11.58 -17.81 -17.26
C THR A 10 11.99 -19.28 -17.37
N ASN A 11 13.12 -19.55 -18.02
CA ASN A 11 13.76 -20.87 -18.01
C ASN A 11 14.48 -21.17 -16.68
N LEU A 12 14.13 -20.44 -15.61
CA LEU A 12 14.69 -20.67 -14.29
C LEU A 12 14.18 -22.02 -13.76
N PRO A 13 15.03 -22.79 -13.07
CA PRO A 13 14.63 -24.04 -12.45
C PRO A 13 13.49 -23.79 -11.48
N LYS A 14 12.39 -24.54 -11.64
CA LYS A 14 11.28 -24.52 -10.69
C LYS A 14 11.66 -25.41 -9.52
N PHE A 15 11.79 -24.82 -8.34
CA PHE A 15 12.02 -25.59 -7.12
C PHE A 15 10.70 -26.23 -6.68
N GLU A 16 10.70 -27.54 -6.49
CA GLU A 16 9.57 -28.22 -5.87
C GLU A 16 9.59 -27.96 -4.37
N LEU A 17 8.44 -27.65 -3.76
CA LEU A 17 8.34 -27.37 -2.31
C LEU A 17 8.89 -28.52 -1.44
N LYS A 18 8.93 -29.75 -1.98
CA LYS A 18 9.50 -30.93 -1.32
C LYS A 18 11.03 -30.90 -1.20
N GLU A 19 11.70 -30.13 -2.06
CA GLU A 19 13.16 -29.97 -2.07
C GLU A 19 13.63 -28.87 -1.10
N LEU A 20 12.71 -28.05 -0.59
CA LEU A 20 13.02 -27.04 0.41
C LEU A 20 13.30 -27.73 1.74
N LYS A 21 14.56 -27.67 2.17
CA LYS A 21 14.93 -28.07 3.53
C LYS A 21 14.17 -27.18 4.53
N PRO A 22 13.66 -27.74 5.64
CA PRO A 22 13.07 -26.91 6.69
C PRO A 22 14.13 -25.91 7.16
N PHE A 23 13.88 -24.64 6.93
CA PHE A 23 14.74 -23.57 7.40
C PHE A 23 14.24 -23.10 8.75
N THR A 24 15.13 -23.03 9.72
CA THR A 24 14.85 -22.43 11.02
C THR A 24 15.30 -20.99 10.97
N VAL A 25 14.34 -20.06 11.07
CA VAL A 25 14.65 -18.64 11.15
C VAL A 25 15.14 -18.35 12.57
N ASN A 26 16.45 -18.31 12.76
CA ASN A 26 17.04 -17.95 14.05
C ASN A 26 17.20 -16.42 14.13
N ARG A 27 16.15 -15.73 14.58
CA ARG A 27 16.16 -14.27 14.77
C ARG A 27 16.91 -13.92 16.06
N LYS A 28 18.19 -13.59 15.93
CA LYS A 28 19.05 -13.12 17.05
C LYS A 28 18.72 -11.68 17.48
N ASP A 29 17.97 -10.98 16.66
CA ASP A 29 17.61 -9.57 16.71
C ASP A 29 16.28 -9.31 17.44
N ILE A 30 15.55 -10.32 17.92
CA ILE A 30 14.20 -10.18 18.52
C ILE A 30 14.13 -9.08 19.60
N ASN A 31 15.17 -8.94 20.42
CA ASN A 31 15.21 -7.97 21.53
C ASN A 31 15.87 -6.63 21.17
N ASP A 32 16.16 -6.37 19.88
CA ASP A 32 16.67 -5.06 19.47
C ASP A 32 15.56 -4.00 19.54
N ASN A 33 15.79 -2.94 20.30
CA ASN A 33 14.88 -1.79 20.39
C ASN A 33 14.73 -1.03 19.06
N LYS A 34 15.55 -1.33 18.06
CA LYS A 34 15.42 -0.80 16.69
C LYS A 34 14.38 -1.53 15.85
N ASN A 35 13.80 -2.62 16.36
CA ASN A 35 12.78 -3.36 15.63
C ASN A 35 11.50 -2.55 15.49
N VAL A 36 10.93 -2.58 14.29
CA VAL A 36 9.64 -1.97 13.99
C VAL A 36 8.64 -3.08 13.73
N ALA A 37 7.47 -3.00 14.39
CA ALA A 37 6.39 -3.92 14.13
C ALA A 37 5.90 -3.75 12.68
N MET A 38 5.79 -4.86 11.96
CA MET A 38 5.28 -4.90 10.59
C MET A 38 4.18 -5.94 10.54
N GLN A 39 3.05 -5.56 9.96
CA GLN A 39 1.93 -6.43 9.68
C GLN A 39 1.82 -6.65 8.16
N LEU A 40 1.56 -7.88 7.75
CA LEU A 40 1.40 -8.25 6.35
C LEU A 40 -0.08 -8.33 6.02
N PHE A 41 -0.46 -7.73 4.89
CA PHE A 41 -1.84 -7.67 4.43
C PHE A 41 -1.91 -8.29 3.03
N PRO A 42 -2.55 -9.47 2.89
CA PRO A 42 -2.76 -10.07 1.58
C PRO A 42 -3.92 -9.36 0.89
N GLN A 43 -3.70 -8.89 -0.34
CA GLN A 43 -4.75 -8.33 -1.18
C GLN A 43 -5.40 -9.47 -1.97
N ASP A 44 -6.21 -10.28 -1.28
CA ASP A 44 -6.92 -11.41 -1.86
C ASP A 44 -8.31 -10.98 -2.34
N LEU A 45 -8.66 -11.33 -3.59
CA LEU A 45 -9.88 -10.92 -4.30
C LEU A 45 -11.21 -11.24 -3.56
N ILE A 46 -11.16 -12.08 -2.53
CA ILE A 46 -12.34 -12.56 -1.78
C ILE A 46 -12.69 -11.59 -0.61
N ILE A 47 -11.75 -10.77 -0.15
CA ILE A 47 -11.96 -9.83 0.97
C ILE A 47 -11.30 -8.48 0.64
N ASN A 48 -11.86 -7.75 -0.33
CA ASN A 48 -11.38 -6.40 -0.69
C ASN A 48 -11.47 -5.37 0.46
N ILE A 49 -12.18 -5.71 1.55
CA ILE A 49 -12.51 -4.80 2.65
C ILE A 49 -11.32 -4.55 3.58
N THR A 50 -10.39 -5.51 3.69
CA THR A 50 -9.38 -5.50 4.76
C THR A 50 -8.32 -4.40 4.60
N ALA A 51 -7.86 -4.13 3.37
CA ALA A 51 -6.81 -3.14 3.14
C ALA A 51 -7.29 -1.69 3.37
N SER A 52 -8.55 -1.39 3.02
CA SER A 52 -9.14 -0.06 3.22
C SER A 52 -9.36 0.23 4.72
N ASP A 53 -9.92 -0.73 5.45
CA ASP A 53 -10.15 -0.61 6.90
C ASP A 53 -8.84 -0.33 7.67
N GLU A 54 -7.74 -0.95 7.25
CA GLU A 54 -6.43 -0.77 7.87
C GLU A 54 -5.82 0.60 7.55
N ALA A 55 -5.97 1.05 6.31
CA ALA A 55 -5.55 2.40 5.92
C ALA A 55 -6.30 3.45 6.74
N GLU A 56 -7.60 3.29 6.95
CA GLU A 56 -8.42 4.15 7.81
C GLU A 56 -7.91 4.15 9.25
N GLY A 57 -7.62 2.98 9.81
CA GLY A 57 -7.04 2.85 11.15
C GLY A 57 -5.71 3.61 11.29
N ILE A 58 -4.85 3.56 10.28
CA ILE A 58 -3.57 4.29 10.25
C ILE A 58 -3.82 5.80 10.16
N ILE A 59 -4.74 6.25 9.31
CA ILE A 59 -5.10 7.67 9.14
C ILE A 59 -5.66 8.24 10.45
N ALA A 60 -6.62 7.54 11.06
CA ALA A 60 -7.22 7.95 12.32
C ALA A 60 -6.22 7.99 13.49
N GLY A 61 -5.19 7.14 13.45
CA GLY A 61 -4.12 7.11 14.46
C GLY A 61 -3.03 8.17 14.29
N ALA A 62 -3.01 8.92 13.18
CA ALA A 62 -1.96 9.88 12.89
C ALA A 62 -2.00 11.08 13.85
N LYS A 63 -0.82 11.60 14.22
CA LYS A 63 -0.70 12.71 15.20
C LYS A 63 -0.01 13.96 14.69
N LYS A 64 0.71 13.89 13.55
CA LYS A 64 1.55 14.99 13.07
C LYS A 64 1.42 15.21 11.57
N TYR A 65 1.57 14.15 10.79
CA TYR A 65 1.50 14.21 9.34
C TYR A 65 1.02 12.89 8.74
N ILE A 66 0.46 12.95 7.54
CA ILE A 66 0.07 11.82 6.70
C ILE A 66 0.56 12.11 5.28
N TYR A 67 1.56 11.37 4.81
CA TYR A 67 2.09 11.50 3.45
C TYR A 67 1.73 10.26 2.64
N ILE A 68 0.96 10.46 1.57
CA ILE A 68 0.53 9.39 0.67
C ILE A 68 1.20 9.61 -0.69
N GLN A 69 1.78 8.54 -1.22
CA GLN A 69 2.28 8.51 -2.59
C GLN A 69 1.61 7.35 -3.31
N THR A 70 0.88 7.66 -4.38
CA THR A 70 0.18 6.65 -5.19
C THR A 70 0.27 7.02 -6.67
N PRO A 71 0.49 6.04 -7.57
CA PRO A 71 0.42 6.29 -9.01
C PRO A 71 -1.01 6.66 -9.46
N TYR A 72 -2.03 6.22 -8.71
CA TYR A 72 -3.44 6.44 -9.03
C TYR A 72 -4.18 6.85 -7.74
N LEU A 73 -4.66 8.10 -7.69
CA LEU A 73 -5.43 8.60 -6.54
C LEU A 73 -6.91 8.43 -6.82
N ILE A 74 -7.48 7.34 -6.32
CA ILE A 74 -8.91 7.06 -6.38
C ILE A 74 -9.29 6.49 -5.00
N PRO A 75 -9.40 7.33 -3.97
CA PRO A 75 -9.72 6.86 -2.62
C PRO A 75 -11.18 6.40 -2.56
N GLU A 76 -11.45 5.41 -1.71
CA GLU A 76 -12.81 5.11 -1.26
C GLU A 76 -13.35 6.28 -0.43
N GLU A 77 -14.68 6.41 -0.39
CA GLU A 77 -15.35 7.55 0.27
C GLU A 77 -14.94 7.70 1.73
N SER A 78 -14.84 6.60 2.47
CA SER A 78 -14.43 6.56 3.87
C SER A 78 -12.98 7.01 4.09
N ILE A 79 -12.05 6.59 3.23
CA ILE A 79 -10.65 7.05 3.26
C ILE A 79 -10.57 8.56 3.01
N LEU A 80 -11.33 9.06 2.03
CA LEU A 80 -11.37 10.49 1.72
C LEU A 80 -11.89 11.30 2.92
N GLU A 81 -13.00 10.87 3.53
CA GLU A 81 -13.54 11.50 4.74
C GLU A 81 -12.54 11.49 5.90
N ALA A 82 -11.87 10.36 6.14
CA ALA A 82 -10.86 10.24 7.18
C ALA A 82 -9.69 11.21 6.97
N LEU A 83 -9.22 11.38 5.72
CA LEU A 83 -8.18 12.35 5.36
C LEU A 83 -8.63 13.79 5.59
N ILE A 84 -9.87 14.12 5.23
CA ILE A 84 -10.45 15.45 5.46
C ILE A 84 -10.54 15.74 6.96
N ILE A 85 -11.02 14.79 7.76
CA ILE A 85 -11.10 14.91 9.22
C ILE A 85 -9.70 15.11 9.81
N ALA A 86 -8.70 14.34 9.37
CA ALA A 86 -7.32 14.48 9.82
C ALA A 86 -6.75 15.86 9.50
N ALA A 87 -6.93 16.35 8.27
CA ALA A 87 -6.49 17.68 7.85
C ALA A 87 -7.15 18.80 8.68
N ASN A 88 -8.47 18.70 8.89
CA ASN A 88 -9.22 19.64 9.72
C ASN A 88 -8.81 19.59 11.21
N SER A 89 -8.25 18.47 11.67
CA SER A 89 -7.71 18.31 13.02
C SER A 89 -6.31 18.90 13.19
N GLY A 90 -5.75 19.54 12.15
CA GLY A 90 -4.43 20.17 12.19
C GLY A 90 -3.26 19.24 11.87
N ILE A 91 -3.53 18.04 11.34
CA ILE A 91 -2.50 17.11 10.85
C ILE A 91 -2.05 17.56 9.45
N ASP A 92 -0.73 17.55 9.18
CA ASP A 92 -0.17 17.88 7.85
C ASP A 92 -0.41 16.72 6.87
N VAL A 93 -1.47 16.82 6.06
CA VAL A 93 -1.83 15.82 5.05
C VAL A 93 -1.28 16.25 3.69
N ARG A 94 -0.45 15.40 3.07
CA ARG A 94 0.12 15.65 1.74
C ARG A 94 -0.01 14.41 0.86
N ILE A 95 -0.51 14.62 -0.35
CA ILE A 95 -0.68 13.56 -1.35
C ILE A 95 0.19 13.88 -2.56
N MET A 96 1.04 12.94 -2.95
CA MET A 96 1.91 13.01 -4.12
C MET A 96 1.38 12.08 -5.21
N VAL A 97 1.05 12.66 -6.36
CA VAL A 97 0.63 11.96 -7.57
C VAL A 97 1.61 12.25 -8.71
N PRO A 98 1.81 11.31 -9.66
CA PRO A 98 2.71 11.53 -10.79
C PRO A 98 2.21 12.66 -11.69
N CYS A 99 3.14 13.46 -12.25
CA CYS A 99 2.81 14.55 -13.18
C CYS A 99 2.49 14.08 -14.60
N MET A 100 2.86 12.83 -14.94
CA MET A 100 2.65 12.26 -16.26
C MET A 100 1.79 11.00 -16.15
N PRO A 101 0.72 10.89 -16.95
CA PRO A 101 -0.15 9.72 -16.92
C PRO A 101 0.41 8.52 -17.68
N ASP A 102 0.34 7.35 -17.04
CA ASP A 102 0.56 6.08 -17.73
C ASP A 102 -0.67 5.67 -18.56
N HIS A 103 -1.88 6.00 -18.07
CA HIS A 103 -3.16 5.73 -18.74
C HIS A 103 -4.10 6.96 -18.73
N PRO A 104 -4.51 7.49 -19.91
CA PRO A 104 -5.26 8.75 -20.02
C PRO A 104 -6.58 8.79 -19.25
N PHE A 105 -7.28 7.65 -19.12
CA PHE A 105 -8.57 7.58 -18.44
C PHE A 105 -8.42 7.62 -16.91
N VAL A 106 -7.46 6.87 -16.36
CA VAL A 106 -7.23 6.79 -14.92
C VAL A 106 -6.67 8.11 -14.38
N TYR A 107 -5.89 8.81 -15.20
CA TYR A 107 -5.35 10.09 -14.83
C TYR A 107 -6.41 11.16 -14.59
N ARG A 108 -7.49 11.21 -15.39
CA ARG A 108 -8.58 12.15 -15.16
C ARG A 108 -9.27 11.92 -13.82
N ALA A 109 -9.39 10.67 -13.38
CA ALA A 109 -9.91 10.35 -12.05
C ALA A 109 -8.95 10.83 -10.96
N THR A 110 -7.63 10.64 -11.15
CA THR A 110 -6.61 11.17 -10.24
C THR A 110 -6.66 12.70 -10.17
N GLU A 111 -6.80 13.40 -11.30
CA GLU A 111 -6.96 14.86 -11.34
C GLU A 111 -8.22 15.30 -10.60
N TYR A 112 -9.35 14.60 -10.74
CA TYR A 112 -10.60 14.95 -10.05
C TYR A 112 -10.46 14.98 -8.52
N TYR A 113 -9.73 14.03 -7.93
CA TYR A 113 -9.52 13.98 -6.48
C TYR A 113 -8.35 14.85 -5.99
N ALA A 114 -7.45 15.26 -6.88
CA ALA A 114 -6.27 16.06 -6.54
C ALA A 114 -6.50 17.59 -6.67
N ILE A 115 -7.61 18.01 -7.30
CA ILE A 115 -8.03 19.41 -7.48
C ILE A 115 -8.97 19.83 -6.35
#